data_AF-A0A2V5V8U6-F1
#
_entry.id   AF-A0A2V5V8U6-F1
#
_cell.length_a   1.000
_cell.length_b   1.000
_cell.length_c   1.000
_cell.angle_alpha   90.00
_cell.angle_beta   90.00
_cell.angle_gamma   90.00
#
_symmetry.space_group_name_H-M   'P 1'
#
loop_
_entity.id
_entity.type
_entity.pdbx_description
1 polymer ?
#
loop_
_entity_poly.entity_id
_entity_poly.type
_entity_poly.pdbx_seq_one_letter_code
_entity_poly.pdbx_strand_id
1 'polypeptide(L)'
;MKQSIKLKTTTLLIPLVLACFALLPRAQAATPELLPAPAPDGFYNGFNTAEGFNALFSLTSGTFNTALGFKALRADTSGGSNTAVGGQALLNNNTGSFNTAVGENALVFNTGGSFNMALGQGALAKNLTGNSNTAMGFQALNFNTTNNNTGVGYQALFSNTTGSNLNAVGYQALVLNDGVPPDGSFNNAHGNFALASNTTGLQNNAFGDEALLNNVTGKFNTAIGDRAGRDILKNWNIDIGKDVFGDDDDAFVTRIGISAIADTLHQKKCFIGGIRGVTTGVMDAVPVLIDSAGQLGVTSSSERFKHDIKPMDKTSEAILALKPVAFHYKSDTTNTPQFGLIAEQVAQVNPDLVVRDPDGQIYTVRYEAVNAMLLNEFL
;
A
#
# COMPACT_ATOMS: atom_id res chain seq x y z
N MET A 1 80.17 -27.16 -78.25
CA MET A 1 79.67 -25.79 -78.05
C MET A 1 78.33 -25.87 -77.31
N LYS A 2 78.30 -25.56 -76.01
CA LYS A 2 77.05 -25.48 -75.22
C LYS A 2 76.41 -24.12 -75.45
N GLN A 3 75.28 -24.04 -76.17
CA GLN A 3 74.46 -22.83 -76.19
C GLN A 3 73.50 -22.87 -74.99
N SER A 4 73.80 -22.05 -73.99
CA SER A 4 72.92 -21.78 -72.85
C SER A 4 71.76 -20.91 -73.34
N ILE A 5 70.54 -21.46 -73.34
CA ILE A 5 69.32 -20.70 -73.55
C ILE A 5 69.11 -19.85 -72.29
N LYS A 6 69.48 -18.57 -72.35
CA LYS A 6 69.09 -17.57 -71.35
C LYS A 6 67.58 -17.36 -71.48
N LEU A 7 66.81 -18.00 -70.62
CA LEU A 7 65.40 -17.71 -70.45
C LEU A 7 65.29 -16.24 -69.98
N LYS A 8 64.77 -15.35 -70.85
CA LYS A 8 64.42 -13.97 -70.46
C LYS A 8 63.14 -14.01 -69.64
N THR A 9 63.22 -14.53 -68.41
CA THR A 9 62.07 -14.67 -67.51
C THR A 9 61.49 -13.31 -67.09
N THR A 10 62.26 -12.23 -67.18
CA THR A 10 61.86 -10.89 -66.73
C THR A 10 60.87 -10.18 -67.65
N THR A 11 60.81 -10.51 -68.94
CA THR A 11 59.95 -9.79 -69.91
C THR A 11 58.53 -10.35 -69.99
N LEU A 12 58.32 -11.61 -69.56
CA LEU A 12 56.99 -12.21 -69.48
C LEU A 12 56.33 -12.01 -68.11
N LEU A 13 57.10 -11.75 -67.05
CA LEU A 13 56.56 -11.59 -65.70
C LEU A 13 55.70 -10.32 -65.56
N ILE A 14 56.11 -9.21 -66.16
CA ILE A 14 55.40 -7.92 -66.05
C ILE A 14 53.98 -7.98 -66.65
N PRO A 15 53.77 -8.43 -67.91
CA PRO A 15 52.42 -8.54 -68.45
C PRO A 15 51.59 -9.63 -67.78
N LEU A 16 52.22 -10.72 -67.29
CA LEU A 16 51.53 -11.76 -66.54
C LEU A 16 51.06 -11.25 -65.17
N VAL A 17 51.88 -10.47 -64.46
CA VAL A 17 51.51 -9.82 -63.19
C VAL A 17 50.40 -8.78 -63.41
N LEU A 18 50.48 -7.97 -64.47
CA LEU A 18 49.42 -7.02 -64.84
C LEU A 18 48.12 -7.72 -65.24
N ALA A 19 48.18 -8.84 -65.97
CA ALA A 19 47.02 -9.66 -66.28
C ALA A 19 46.43 -10.32 -65.02
N CYS A 20 47.27 -10.77 -64.09
CA CYS A 20 46.83 -11.24 -62.77
C CYS A 20 46.14 -10.12 -61.98
N PHE A 21 46.64 -8.87 -62.00
CA PHE A 21 45.95 -7.74 -61.34
C PHE A 21 44.64 -7.34 -62.03
N ALA A 22 44.52 -7.55 -63.35
CA ALA A 22 43.28 -7.31 -64.10
C ALA A 22 42.23 -8.42 -63.93
N LEU A 23 42.66 -9.66 -63.62
CA LEU A 23 41.82 -10.84 -63.39
C LEU A 23 41.60 -11.18 -61.91
N LEU A 24 42.25 -10.47 -60.99
CA LEU A 24 41.88 -10.52 -59.58
C LEU A 24 40.40 -10.15 -59.48
N PRO A 25 39.53 -11.00 -58.91
CA PRO A 25 38.21 -10.54 -58.52
C PRO A 25 38.45 -9.30 -57.67
N ARG A 26 37.77 -8.19 -57.99
CA ARG A 26 37.75 -7.03 -57.11
C ARG A 26 37.35 -7.54 -55.73
N ALA A 27 38.31 -7.78 -54.86
CA ALA A 27 38.12 -7.79 -53.43
C ALA A 27 37.91 -6.33 -53.03
N GLN A 28 36.87 -5.71 -53.57
CA GLN A 28 36.08 -4.82 -52.76
C GLN A 28 35.65 -5.69 -51.59
N ALA A 29 35.85 -5.21 -50.37
CA ALA A 29 35.11 -5.72 -49.23
C ALA A 29 33.63 -5.42 -49.51
N ALA A 30 33.01 -6.24 -50.36
CA ALA A 30 31.58 -6.38 -50.43
C ALA A 30 31.23 -7.05 -49.10
N THR A 31 30.84 -6.22 -48.14
CA THR A 31 30.11 -6.70 -46.97
C THR A 31 28.98 -7.58 -47.47
N PRO A 32 28.92 -8.87 -47.10
CA PRO A 32 27.80 -9.71 -47.49
C PRO A 32 26.51 -9.04 -47.02
N GLU A 33 25.54 -8.86 -47.91
CA GLU A 33 24.17 -8.61 -47.50
C GLU A 33 23.73 -9.76 -46.57
N LEU A 34 23.12 -9.40 -45.44
CA LEU A 34 22.44 -10.27 -44.47
C LEU A 34 23.31 -11.16 -43.55
N LEU A 35 24.09 -10.52 -42.66
CA LEU A 35 24.08 -10.85 -41.23
C LEU A 35 24.45 -9.57 -40.45
N PRO A 36 23.60 -8.97 -39.60
CA PRO A 36 24.02 -7.86 -38.75
C PRO A 36 24.77 -8.44 -37.53
N ALA A 37 26.05 -8.77 -37.72
CA ALA A 37 27.00 -8.95 -36.62
C ALA A 37 27.44 -7.54 -36.14
N PRO A 38 27.55 -7.30 -34.82
CA PRO A 38 27.47 -5.96 -34.24
C PRO A 38 28.62 -5.08 -34.71
N ALA A 39 28.36 -3.79 -34.91
CA ALA A 39 29.45 -2.83 -34.92
C ALA A 39 30.16 -2.92 -33.55
N PRO A 40 31.48 -3.19 -33.49
CA PRO A 40 32.25 -3.08 -32.25
C PRO A 40 32.19 -1.64 -31.74
N ASP A 41 31.86 -1.46 -30.45
CA ASP A 41 32.31 -0.44 -29.46
C ASP A 41 32.63 1.02 -29.89
N GLY A 42 32.18 1.43 -31.07
CA GLY A 42 32.46 2.72 -31.68
C GLY A 42 31.59 3.83 -31.10
N PHE A 43 32.25 4.90 -30.69
CA PHE A 43 31.69 6.17 -30.22
C PHE A 43 30.31 6.48 -30.81
N TYR A 44 29.25 6.25 -30.03
CA TYR A 44 27.94 6.78 -30.37
C TYR A 44 27.94 8.27 -30.01
N ASN A 45 27.64 9.12 -31.00
CA ASN A 45 27.53 10.57 -30.80
C ASN A 45 26.65 10.89 -29.59
N GLY A 46 27.00 11.93 -28.84
CA GLY A 46 26.21 12.35 -27.68
C GLY A 46 26.39 11.47 -26.44
N PHE A 47 27.52 10.75 -26.30
CA PHE A 47 27.82 9.91 -25.14
C PHE A 47 26.82 8.76 -24.95
N ASN A 48 26.33 8.19 -26.05
CA ASN A 48 25.43 7.03 -26.01
C ASN A 48 26.24 5.71 -25.97
N THR A 49 25.59 4.63 -25.55
CA THR A 49 26.12 3.26 -25.58
C THR A 49 25.01 2.33 -26.06
N ALA A 50 25.26 1.54 -27.10
CA ALA A 50 24.30 0.55 -27.60
C ALA A 50 24.99 -0.80 -27.84
N GLU A 51 24.37 -1.88 -27.39
CA GLU A 51 24.81 -3.26 -27.64
C GLU A 51 23.57 -4.15 -27.83
N GLY A 52 23.55 -4.95 -28.90
CA GLY A 52 22.42 -5.81 -29.26
C GLY A 52 21.70 -5.40 -30.54
N PHE A 53 21.01 -6.36 -31.15
CA PHE A 53 20.37 -6.15 -32.46
C PHE A 53 19.30 -5.06 -32.40
N ASN A 54 19.45 -4.03 -33.24
CA ASN A 54 18.59 -2.84 -33.32
C ASN A 54 18.49 -2.02 -32.02
N ALA A 55 19.49 -2.05 -31.14
CA ALA A 55 19.58 -1.10 -30.03
C ALA A 55 19.80 0.33 -30.58
N LEU A 56 19.08 1.33 -30.04
CA LEU A 56 19.13 2.76 -30.46
C LEU A 56 18.96 3.02 -31.97
N PHE A 57 18.27 2.15 -32.71
CA PHE A 57 18.19 2.20 -34.18
C PHE A 57 17.63 3.51 -34.75
N SER A 58 16.70 4.18 -34.05
CA SER A 58 16.01 5.38 -34.54
C SER A 58 16.53 6.70 -33.96
N LEU A 59 17.65 6.70 -33.23
CA LEU A 59 18.17 7.88 -32.54
C LEU A 59 18.63 8.97 -33.51
N THR A 60 18.10 10.19 -33.38
CA THR A 60 18.45 11.35 -34.22
C THR A 60 19.25 12.41 -33.46
N SER A 61 18.84 12.77 -32.23
CA SER A 61 19.47 13.86 -31.46
C SER A 61 19.60 13.63 -29.94
N GLY A 62 19.15 12.48 -29.42
CA GLY A 62 19.26 12.15 -27.99
C GLY A 62 20.69 11.85 -27.54
N THR A 63 20.97 12.08 -26.26
CA THR A 63 22.32 11.98 -25.67
C THR A 63 22.29 11.23 -24.33
N PHE A 64 23.43 10.66 -23.92
CA PHE A 64 23.61 9.94 -22.64
C PHE A 64 22.71 8.71 -22.44
N ASN A 65 22.31 8.03 -23.52
CA ASN A 65 21.51 6.82 -23.47
C ASN A 65 22.39 5.56 -23.40
N THR A 66 22.00 4.58 -22.58
CA THR A 66 22.58 3.23 -22.54
C THR A 66 21.53 2.21 -22.95
N ALA A 67 21.78 1.42 -24.00
CA ALA A 67 20.85 0.44 -24.55
C ALA A 67 21.52 -0.93 -24.73
N LEU A 68 21.24 -1.89 -23.85
CA LEU A 68 21.85 -3.22 -23.84
C LEU A 68 20.76 -4.29 -24.00
N GLY A 69 20.65 -4.90 -25.18
CA GLY A 69 19.71 -5.97 -25.46
C GLY A 69 19.02 -5.87 -26.82
N PHE A 70 18.33 -6.94 -27.21
CA PHE A 70 17.55 -6.98 -28.46
C PHE A 70 16.49 -5.87 -28.47
N LYS A 71 16.61 -4.94 -29.42
CA LYS A 71 15.72 -3.78 -29.59
C LYS A 71 15.58 -2.86 -28.36
N ALA A 72 16.57 -2.80 -27.48
CA ALA A 72 16.58 -1.84 -26.38
C ALA A 72 16.59 -0.39 -26.92
N LEU A 73 15.71 0.48 -26.42
CA LEU A 73 15.57 1.88 -26.88
C LEU A 73 15.43 2.05 -28.41
N ARG A 74 14.87 1.06 -29.12
CA ARG A 74 14.89 1.05 -30.60
C ARG A 74 14.24 2.29 -31.23
N ALA A 75 13.12 2.76 -30.69
CA ALA A 75 12.31 3.84 -31.28
C ALA A 75 12.68 5.24 -30.79
N ASP A 76 13.68 5.38 -29.91
CA ASP A 76 14.05 6.68 -29.33
C ASP A 76 14.58 7.61 -30.40
N THR A 77 13.97 8.79 -30.56
CA THR A 77 14.40 9.78 -31.55
C THR A 77 15.21 10.88 -30.91
N SER A 78 14.72 11.45 -29.80
CA SER A 78 15.32 12.63 -29.17
C SER A 78 15.40 12.55 -27.64
N GLY A 79 14.94 11.46 -27.02
CA GLY A 79 15.05 11.26 -25.57
C GLY A 79 16.52 11.17 -25.13
N GLY A 80 16.83 11.66 -23.93
CA GLY A 80 18.18 11.62 -23.39
C GLY A 80 18.24 11.03 -21.98
N SER A 81 19.45 10.63 -21.58
CA SER A 81 19.73 10.10 -20.23
C SER A 81 18.90 8.87 -19.86
N ASN A 82 18.57 8.01 -20.82
CA ASN A 82 17.84 6.77 -20.60
C ASN A 82 18.78 5.57 -20.43
N THR A 83 18.48 4.66 -19.50
CA THR A 83 19.16 3.36 -19.37
C THR A 83 18.17 2.24 -19.65
N ALA A 84 18.45 1.39 -20.63
CA ALA A 84 17.64 0.25 -21.04
C ALA A 84 18.50 -1.01 -21.09
N VAL A 85 18.22 -1.99 -20.23
CA VAL A 85 18.94 -3.27 -20.17
C VAL A 85 17.94 -4.41 -20.17
N GLY A 86 17.92 -5.20 -21.25
CA GLY A 86 16.98 -6.29 -21.45
C GLY A 86 16.35 -6.27 -22.85
N GLY A 87 15.76 -7.39 -23.26
CA GLY A 87 15.03 -7.47 -24.52
C GLY A 87 13.85 -6.51 -24.52
N GLN A 88 13.78 -5.63 -25.52
CA GLN A 88 12.68 -4.67 -25.71
C GLN A 88 12.47 -3.68 -24.55
N ALA A 89 13.47 -3.52 -23.66
CA ALA A 89 13.44 -2.47 -22.65
C ALA A 89 13.35 -1.08 -23.33
N LEU A 90 12.38 -0.26 -22.93
CA LEU A 90 12.09 1.06 -23.54
C LEU A 90 11.90 1.04 -25.08
N LEU A 91 11.39 -0.07 -25.64
CA LEU A 91 11.28 -0.28 -27.10
C LEU A 91 10.64 0.89 -27.86
N ASN A 92 9.55 1.44 -27.34
CA ASN A 92 8.72 2.46 -28.00
C ASN A 92 8.85 3.86 -27.37
N ASN A 93 9.93 4.13 -26.63
CA ASN A 93 10.21 5.49 -26.15
C ASN A 93 10.56 6.37 -27.34
N ASN A 94 9.81 7.46 -27.59
CA ASN A 94 10.10 8.38 -28.70
C ASN A 94 10.88 9.61 -28.21
N THR A 95 10.40 10.23 -27.13
CA THR A 95 10.93 11.51 -26.62
C THR A 95 11.16 11.53 -25.11
N GLY A 96 10.74 10.48 -24.38
CA GLY A 96 10.89 10.41 -22.93
C GLY A 96 12.36 10.42 -22.50
N SER A 97 12.68 11.11 -21.42
CA SER A 97 14.04 11.25 -20.91
C SER A 97 14.15 10.81 -19.46
N PHE A 98 15.37 10.53 -19.01
CA PHE A 98 15.67 10.16 -17.61
C PHE A 98 14.94 8.89 -17.13
N ASN A 99 14.74 7.92 -18.03
CA ASN A 99 14.12 6.64 -17.66
C ASN A 99 15.19 5.56 -17.42
N THR A 100 14.98 4.70 -16.42
CA THR A 100 15.79 3.49 -16.18
C THR A 100 14.90 2.26 -16.32
N ALA A 101 15.20 1.36 -17.25
CA ALA A 101 14.47 0.13 -17.52
C ALA A 101 15.45 -1.05 -17.50
N VAL A 102 15.29 -1.97 -16.55
CA VAL A 102 16.09 -3.19 -16.44
C VAL A 102 15.16 -4.39 -16.34
N GLY A 103 15.18 -5.24 -17.36
CA GLY A 103 14.29 -6.40 -17.50
C GLY A 103 13.69 -6.48 -18.89
N GLU A 104 13.30 -7.70 -19.29
CA GLU A 104 12.58 -7.89 -20.55
C GLU A 104 11.24 -7.14 -20.51
N ASN A 105 10.94 -6.38 -21.56
CA ASN A 105 9.72 -5.57 -21.70
C ASN A 105 9.50 -4.51 -20.60
N ALA A 106 10.52 -4.15 -19.81
CA ALA A 106 10.43 -3.03 -18.88
C ALA A 106 10.21 -1.71 -19.65
N LEU A 107 9.18 -0.94 -19.30
CA LEU A 107 8.78 0.31 -19.98
C LEU A 107 8.57 0.18 -21.52
N VAL A 108 8.21 -1.00 -22.03
CA VAL A 108 8.18 -1.31 -23.48
C VAL A 108 7.26 -0.39 -24.30
N PHE A 109 6.13 0.07 -23.75
CA PHE A 109 5.19 0.97 -24.42
C PHE A 109 5.23 2.41 -23.90
N ASN A 110 6.28 2.82 -23.17
CA ASN A 110 6.44 4.23 -22.80
C ASN A 110 6.73 5.07 -24.03
N THR A 111 5.88 6.02 -24.41
CA THR A 111 6.05 6.84 -25.63
C THR A 111 6.67 8.20 -25.33
N GLY A 112 6.30 8.81 -24.20
CA GLY A 112 6.81 10.13 -23.80
C GLY A 112 7.03 10.36 -22.30
N GLY A 113 6.68 9.38 -21.45
CA GLY A 113 6.90 9.47 -20.02
C GLY A 113 8.40 9.62 -19.68
N SER A 114 8.69 10.43 -18.67
CA SER A 114 10.04 10.76 -18.21
C SER A 114 10.19 10.50 -16.71
N PHE A 115 11.44 10.37 -16.24
CA PHE A 115 11.76 10.13 -14.83
C PHE A 115 11.19 8.83 -14.25
N ASN A 116 11.02 7.78 -15.08
CA ASN A 116 10.51 6.49 -14.61
C ASN A 116 11.65 5.50 -14.34
N MET A 117 11.54 4.72 -13.27
CA MET A 117 12.42 3.59 -12.96
C MET A 117 11.61 2.29 -13.00
N ALA A 118 12.04 1.31 -13.80
CA ALA A 118 11.39 0.02 -13.96
C ALA A 118 12.44 -1.10 -13.87
N LEU A 119 12.39 -1.87 -12.79
CA LEU A 119 13.34 -2.95 -12.48
C LEU A 119 12.57 -4.27 -12.34
N GLY A 120 12.54 -5.08 -13.39
CA GLY A 120 11.82 -6.34 -13.45
C GLY A 120 11.18 -6.59 -14.81
N GLN A 121 10.93 -7.85 -15.13
CA GLN A 121 10.24 -8.20 -16.37
C GLN A 121 8.83 -7.60 -16.38
N GLY A 122 8.52 -6.84 -17.43
CA GLY A 122 7.23 -6.17 -17.60
C GLY A 122 6.90 -5.09 -16.58
N ALA A 123 7.86 -4.62 -15.77
CA ALA A 123 7.65 -3.47 -14.89
C ALA A 123 7.32 -2.22 -15.72
N LEU A 124 6.26 -1.48 -15.37
CA LEU A 124 5.77 -0.30 -16.10
C LEU A 124 5.51 -0.52 -17.61
N ALA A 125 5.22 -1.75 -18.04
CA ALA A 125 5.19 -2.10 -19.46
C ALA A 125 4.26 -1.20 -20.30
N LYS A 126 3.12 -0.76 -19.77
CA LYS A 126 2.11 0.06 -20.47
C LYS A 126 2.02 1.51 -19.99
N ASN A 127 3.09 2.06 -19.43
CA ASN A 127 3.14 3.47 -19.04
C ASN A 127 3.29 4.42 -20.24
N LEU A 128 2.20 4.75 -20.94
CA LEU A 128 2.25 5.57 -22.16
C LEU A 128 2.93 6.94 -21.94
N THR A 129 2.42 7.73 -20.99
CA THR A 129 2.87 9.13 -20.75
C THR A 129 3.11 9.48 -19.28
N GLY A 130 2.97 8.52 -18.36
CA GLY A 130 3.15 8.77 -16.94
C GLY A 130 4.60 9.12 -16.59
N ASN A 131 4.79 10.01 -15.64
CA ASN A 131 6.09 10.51 -15.20
C ASN A 131 6.35 10.16 -13.73
N SER A 132 7.64 10.09 -13.38
CA SER A 132 8.07 9.97 -11.98
C SER A 132 7.57 8.71 -11.26
N ASN A 133 7.43 7.59 -11.98
CA ASN A 133 7.02 6.31 -11.40
C ASN A 133 8.24 5.42 -11.07
N THR A 134 8.19 4.70 -9.96
CA THR A 134 9.21 3.71 -9.57
C THR A 134 8.56 2.33 -9.44
N ALA A 135 8.93 1.41 -10.30
CA ALA A 135 8.45 0.02 -10.31
C ALA A 135 9.61 -0.96 -10.11
N MET A 136 9.52 -1.82 -9.13
CA MET A 136 10.50 -2.87 -8.87
C MET A 136 9.79 -4.20 -8.60
N GLY A 137 10.02 -5.20 -9.43
CA GLY A 137 9.37 -6.52 -9.35
C GLY A 137 8.73 -6.95 -10.66
N PHE A 138 8.42 -8.24 -10.77
CA PHE A 138 7.72 -8.77 -11.94
C PHE A 138 6.35 -8.11 -12.09
N GLN A 139 6.12 -7.46 -13.24
CA GLN A 139 4.88 -6.77 -13.58
C GLN A 139 4.39 -5.72 -12.56
N ALA A 140 5.29 -5.15 -11.75
CA ALA A 140 4.94 -3.99 -10.91
C ALA A 140 4.51 -2.81 -11.81
N LEU A 141 3.40 -2.14 -11.47
CA LEU A 141 2.85 -1.00 -12.22
C LEU A 141 2.57 -1.30 -13.72
N ASN A 142 2.24 -2.54 -14.09
CA ASN A 142 2.18 -2.98 -15.49
C ASN A 142 1.24 -2.14 -16.38
N PHE A 143 0.06 -1.80 -15.87
CA PHE A 143 -0.96 -0.98 -16.53
C PHE A 143 -1.08 0.43 -15.91
N ASN A 144 0.03 1.00 -15.42
CA ASN A 144 0.03 2.35 -14.86
C ASN A 144 -0.01 3.41 -15.98
N THR A 145 -0.98 4.34 -15.97
CA THR A 145 -1.04 5.46 -16.94
C THR A 145 -0.88 6.85 -16.32
N THR A 146 -0.51 6.91 -15.04
CA THR A 146 -0.50 8.14 -14.22
C THR A 146 0.89 8.43 -13.62
N ASN A 147 0.98 9.43 -12.75
CA ASN A 147 2.26 9.97 -12.26
C ASN A 147 2.51 9.66 -10.78
N ASN A 148 3.78 9.73 -10.39
CA ASN A 148 4.24 9.72 -8.99
C ASN A 148 3.88 8.45 -8.21
N ASN A 149 3.85 7.28 -8.86
CA ASN A 149 3.52 6.03 -8.19
C ASN A 149 4.77 5.19 -7.91
N THR A 150 4.83 4.60 -6.72
CA THR A 150 5.86 3.65 -6.31
C THR A 150 5.23 2.27 -6.11
N GLY A 151 5.69 1.27 -6.87
CA GLY A 151 5.26 -0.12 -6.78
C GLY A 151 6.45 -1.04 -6.61
N VAL A 152 6.58 -1.69 -5.45
CA VAL A 152 7.71 -2.59 -5.14
C VAL A 152 7.17 -3.95 -4.70
N GLY A 153 7.37 -4.97 -5.52
CA GLY A 153 6.90 -6.34 -5.27
C GLY A 153 6.31 -6.98 -6.52
N TYR A 154 5.98 -8.27 -6.42
CA TYR A 154 5.30 -8.97 -7.50
C TYR A 154 3.91 -8.36 -7.71
N GLN A 155 3.64 -7.83 -8.91
CA GLN A 155 2.36 -7.24 -9.29
C GLN A 155 1.83 -6.15 -8.34
N ALA A 156 2.72 -5.46 -7.61
CA ALA A 156 2.32 -4.26 -6.85
C ALA A 156 1.79 -3.19 -7.81
N LEU A 157 0.61 -2.61 -7.54
CA LEU A 157 -0.06 -1.65 -8.42
C LEU A 157 -0.25 -2.13 -9.86
N PHE A 158 -0.53 -3.42 -10.06
CA PHE A 158 -0.62 -4.03 -11.39
C PHE A 158 -1.54 -3.27 -12.37
N SER A 159 -2.73 -2.86 -11.91
CA SER A 159 -3.70 -2.07 -12.67
C SER A 159 -3.95 -0.72 -11.99
N ASN A 160 -3.49 0.39 -12.61
CA ASN A 160 -3.70 1.74 -12.09
C ASN A 160 -3.85 2.77 -13.21
N THR A 161 -5.08 3.08 -13.58
CA THR A 161 -5.36 4.00 -14.70
C THR A 161 -5.66 5.43 -14.27
N THR A 162 -5.98 5.67 -12.99
CA THR A 162 -6.48 6.97 -12.51
C THR A 162 -5.76 7.53 -11.29
N GLY A 163 -5.25 6.67 -10.40
CA GLY A 163 -4.62 7.11 -9.16
C GLY A 163 -3.20 7.64 -9.34
N SER A 164 -2.88 8.76 -8.70
CA SER A 164 -1.52 9.31 -8.60
C SER A 164 -1.06 9.37 -7.14
N ASN A 165 0.26 9.47 -6.94
CA ASN A 165 0.88 9.55 -5.61
C ASN A 165 0.59 8.31 -4.74
N LEU A 166 0.69 7.12 -5.34
CA LEU A 166 0.49 5.84 -4.67
C LEU A 166 1.81 5.25 -4.20
N ASN A 167 1.79 4.58 -3.05
CA ASN A 167 2.93 3.81 -2.56
C ASN A 167 2.46 2.40 -2.22
N ALA A 168 2.86 1.41 -3.02
CA ALA A 168 2.53 0.01 -2.84
C ALA A 168 3.79 -0.83 -2.70
N VAL A 169 3.97 -1.49 -1.55
CA VAL A 169 5.13 -2.34 -1.25
C VAL A 169 4.63 -3.69 -0.74
N GLY A 170 4.86 -4.75 -1.50
CA GLY A 170 4.45 -6.12 -1.15
C GLY A 170 3.97 -6.93 -2.34
N TYR A 171 3.66 -8.20 -2.09
CA TYR A 171 3.03 -9.06 -3.08
C TYR A 171 1.59 -8.58 -3.32
N GLN A 172 1.24 -8.23 -4.56
CA GLN A 172 -0.09 -7.78 -4.96
C GLN A 172 -0.69 -6.67 -4.07
N ALA A 173 0.16 -5.82 -3.49
CA ALA A 173 -0.27 -4.62 -2.78
C ALA A 173 -0.92 -3.65 -3.76
N LEU A 174 -2.13 -3.18 -3.43
CA LEU A 174 -2.93 -2.26 -4.25
C LEU A 174 -3.01 -2.72 -5.72
N VAL A 175 -3.16 -4.03 -5.94
CA VAL A 175 -3.09 -4.67 -7.27
C VAL A 175 -4.13 -4.13 -8.25
N LEU A 176 -5.29 -3.71 -7.73
CA LEU A 176 -6.32 -2.98 -8.47
C LEU A 176 -6.40 -1.54 -7.93
N ASN A 177 -6.56 -0.59 -8.84
CA ASN A 177 -6.80 0.83 -8.58
C ASN A 177 -7.28 1.54 -9.87
N ASP A 178 -8.28 0.97 -10.54
CA ASP A 178 -8.74 1.32 -11.89
C ASP A 178 -10.15 1.94 -11.94
N GLY A 179 -10.45 2.80 -10.96
CA GLY A 179 -11.70 3.55 -10.87
C GLY A 179 -11.95 4.61 -11.97
N VAL A 180 -13.09 5.30 -11.90
CA VAL A 180 -13.45 6.41 -12.81
C VAL A 180 -12.95 7.74 -12.22
N PRO A 181 -12.14 8.54 -12.94
CA PRO A 181 -11.54 9.75 -12.37
C PRO A 181 -12.58 10.72 -11.76
N PRO A 182 -12.23 11.46 -10.69
CA PRO A 182 -10.96 11.48 -9.97
C PRO A 182 -10.97 10.56 -8.75
N ASP A 183 -10.28 9.42 -8.82
CA ASP A 183 -10.31 8.44 -7.75
C ASP A 183 -9.00 7.63 -7.63
N GLY A 184 -8.86 6.86 -6.55
CA GLY A 184 -7.72 5.97 -6.37
C GLY A 184 -6.38 6.64 -5.97
N SER A 185 -6.35 7.93 -5.65
CA SER A 185 -5.07 8.64 -5.38
C SER A 185 -4.67 8.62 -3.89
N PHE A 186 -3.38 8.87 -3.62
CA PHE A 186 -2.83 9.04 -2.26
C PHE A 186 -2.98 7.84 -1.32
N ASN A 187 -3.05 6.62 -1.85
CA ASN A 187 -3.08 5.41 -1.04
C ASN A 187 -1.67 4.90 -0.74
N ASN A 188 -1.45 4.49 0.51
CA ASN A 188 -0.26 3.80 0.98
C ASN A 188 -0.63 2.36 1.33
N ALA A 189 -0.04 1.36 0.67
CA ALA A 189 -0.31 -0.06 0.85
C ALA A 189 1.01 -0.82 1.07
N HIS A 190 1.28 -1.27 2.29
CA HIS A 190 2.50 -1.95 2.65
C HIS A 190 2.18 -3.28 3.29
N GLY A 191 2.46 -4.37 2.58
CA GLY A 191 2.12 -5.73 3.01
C GLY A 191 1.63 -6.57 1.85
N ASN A 192 1.54 -7.87 2.09
CA ASN A 192 0.94 -8.79 1.14
C ASN A 192 -0.58 -8.51 1.05
N PHE A 193 -1.09 -8.33 -0.16
CA PHE A 193 -2.50 -7.99 -0.43
C PHE A 193 -3.07 -6.75 0.29
N ALA A 194 -2.24 -5.84 0.81
CA ALA A 194 -2.72 -4.60 1.39
C ALA A 194 -3.51 -3.78 0.33
N LEU A 195 -4.74 -3.36 0.65
CA LEU A 195 -5.66 -2.66 -0.26
C LEU A 195 -5.92 -3.36 -1.61
N ALA A 196 -5.86 -4.69 -1.70
CA ALA A 196 -5.91 -5.38 -2.99
C ALA A 196 -7.20 -5.18 -3.80
N SER A 197 -8.33 -4.88 -3.14
CA SER A 197 -9.64 -4.69 -3.79
C SER A 197 -10.00 -3.23 -4.07
N ASN A 198 -9.09 -2.28 -3.84
CA ASN A 198 -9.37 -0.86 -4.04
C ASN A 198 -9.69 -0.58 -5.51
N THR A 199 -10.73 0.22 -5.77
CA THR A 199 -11.03 0.72 -7.13
C THR A 199 -11.01 2.23 -7.14
N THR A 200 -11.76 2.86 -6.22
CA THR A 200 -11.96 4.31 -6.18
C THR A 200 -11.57 4.95 -4.83
N GLY A 201 -11.27 4.12 -3.82
CA GLY A 201 -10.86 4.59 -2.50
C GLY A 201 -9.58 5.43 -2.57
N LEU A 202 -9.50 6.47 -1.75
CA LEU A 202 -8.40 7.44 -1.77
C LEU A 202 -7.96 7.84 -0.37
N GLN A 203 -6.71 8.25 -0.23
CA GLN A 203 -6.11 8.65 1.04
C GLN A 203 -6.19 7.57 2.14
N ASN A 204 -6.08 6.30 1.73
CA ASN A 204 -6.04 5.16 2.64
C ASN A 204 -4.60 4.79 3.00
N ASN A 205 -4.40 4.38 4.25
CA ASN A 205 -3.12 3.94 4.79
C ASN A 205 -3.27 2.50 5.30
N ALA A 206 -2.80 1.51 4.54
CA ALA A 206 -2.83 0.10 4.90
C ALA A 206 -1.39 -0.42 5.12
N PHE A 207 -1.10 -0.84 6.34
CA PHE A 207 0.20 -1.38 6.75
C PHE A 207 0.03 -2.74 7.43
N GLY A 208 0.24 -3.83 6.71
CA GLY A 208 0.08 -5.20 7.19
C GLY A 208 -0.36 -6.16 6.08
N ASP A 209 -0.24 -7.46 6.33
CA ASP A 209 -0.84 -8.48 5.47
C ASP A 209 -2.36 -8.29 5.45
N GLU A 210 -2.97 -8.24 4.26
CA GLU A 210 -4.42 -8.09 4.06
C GLU A 210 -5.05 -6.87 4.77
N ALA A 211 -4.28 -5.83 5.11
CA ALA A 211 -4.82 -4.60 5.70
C ALA A 211 -5.69 -3.85 4.68
N LEU A 212 -6.91 -3.45 5.09
CA LEU A 212 -7.96 -2.88 4.22
C LEU A 212 -8.25 -3.72 2.95
N LEU A 213 -8.08 -5.06 3.01
CA LEU A 213 -8.18 -5.93 1.84
C LEU A 213 -9.44 -5.71 0.99
N ASN A 214 -10.60 -5.59 1.64
CA ASN A 214 -11.91 -5.48 0.98
C ASN A 214 -12.35 -4.03 0.80
N ASN A 215 -11.53 -3.03 1.13
CA ASN A 215 -11.87 -1.64 0.94
C ASN A 215 -11.90 -1.29 -0.56
N VAL A 216 -13.10 -1.20 -1.14
CA VAL A 216 -13.30 -0.93 -2.58
C VAL A 216 -13.33 0.57 -2.87
N THR A 217 -14.07 1.35 -2.07
CA THR A 217 -14.37 2.78 -2.32
C THR A 217 -14.14 3.70 -1.13
N GLY A 218 -13.85 3.13 0.04
CA GLY A 218 -13.67 3.85 1.30
C GLY A 218 -12.46 4.78 1.23
N LYS A 219 -12.52 5.86 2.01
CA LYS A 219 -11.57 6.97 1.95
C LYS A 219 -11.10 7.35 3.33
N PHE A 220 -9.88 7.86 3.44
CA PHE A 220 -9.32 8.36 4.70
C PHE A 220 -9.25 7.30 5.81
N ASN A 221 -9.11 6.02 5.45
CA ASN A 221 -8.98 4.94 6.43
C ASN A 221 -7.50 4.70 6.75
N THR A 222 -7.20 4.44 8.02
CA THR A 222 -5.87 4.03 8.46
C THR A 222 -5.97 2.67 9.13
N ALA A 223 -5.35 1.65 8.54
CA ALA A 223 -5.26 0.31 9.08
C ALA A 223 -3.79 -0.09 9.27
N ILE A 224 -3.43 -0.47 10.49
CA ILE A 224 -2.06 -0.87 10.84
C ILE A 224 -2.11 -2.20 11.59
N GLY A 225 -1.68 -3.27 10.92
CA GLY A 225 -1.61 -4.63 11.44
C GLY A 225 -2.09 -5.67 10.43
N ASP A 226 -1.80 -6.94 10.72
CA ASP A 226 -2.30 -8.11 9.99
C ASP A 226 -3.85 -8.09 9.98
N ARG A 227 -4.46 -7.98 8.79
CA ARG A 227 -5.91 -7.87 8.55
C ARG A 227 -6.62 -6.74 9.28
N ALA A 228 -5.90 -5.68 9.66
CA ALA A 228 -6.52 -4.49 10.21
C ALA A 228 -7.50 -3.85 9.19
N GLY A 229 -8.69 -3.48 9.63
CA GLY A 229 -9.72 -2.84 8.82
C GLY A 229 -10.16 -3.66 7.60
N ARG A 230 -9.97 -4.99 7.60
CA ARG A 230 -10.15 -5.86 6.43
C ARG A 230 -11.45 -5.59 5.67
N ASP A 231 -12.55 -5.40 6.41
CA ASP A 231 -13.92 -5.30 5.90
C ASP A 231 -14.48 -3.86 5.93
N ILE A 232 -13.62 -2.84 6.08
CA ILE A 232 -14.09 -1.44 6.06
C ILE A 232 -14.46 -1.01 4.63
N LEU A 233 -15.71 -0.59 4.43
CA LEU A 233 -16.18 -0.01 3.16
C LEU A 233 -16.44 1.50 3.20
N LYS A 234 -16.65 2.12 4.38
CA LYS A 234 -16.81 3.60 4.49
C LYS A 234 -15.52 4.30 4.90
N ASN A 235 -15.63 5.49 5.47
CA ASN A 235 -14.57 6.49 5.52
C ASN A 235 -14.19 6.85 6.96
N TRP A 236 -13.01 7.44 7.11
CA TRP A 236 -12.54 8.05 8.36
C TRP A 236 -12.37 7.08 9.53
N ASN A 237 -12.02 5.84 9.24
CA ASN A 237 -11.80 4.83 10.26
C ASN A 237 -10.31 4.65 10.58
N ILE A 238 -10.00 4.31 11.83
CA ILE A 238 -8.64 4.02 12.30
C ILE A 238 -8.65 2.67 13.01
N ASP A 239 -8.05 1.66 12.39
CA ASP A 239 -7.96 0.30 12.93
C ASP A 239 -6.50 -0.08 13.17
N ILE A 240 -6.12 -0.30 14.42
CA ILE A 240 -4.73 -0.59 14.81
C ILE A 240 -4.67 -1.89 15.59
N GLY A 241 -3.96 -2.87 15.01
CA GLY A 241 -3.63 -4.15 15.61
C GLY A 241 -3.94 -5.33 14.69
N LYS A 242 -3.80 -6.53 15.23
CA LYS A 242 -3.99 -7.77 14.46
C LYS A 242 -5.46 -8.18 14.46
N ASP A 243 -5.98 -8.51 13.28
CA ASP A 243 -7.36 -8.94 13.05
C ASP A 243 -8.37 -8.00 13.70
N VAL A 244 -8.08 -6.70 13.65
CA VAL A 244 -9.03 -5.65 14.02
C VAL A 244 -9.94 -5.45 12.84
N PHE A 245 -11.00 -6.26 12.75
CA PHE A 245 -11.97 -6.15 11.67
C PHE A 245 -12.84 -4.91 11.86
N GLY A 246 -13.08 -4.20 10.76
CA GLY A 246 -14.16 -3.23 10.67
C GLY A 246 -15.45 -3.92 10.22
N ASP A 247 -16.52 -3.13 10.19
CA ASP A 247 -17.81 -3.45 9.59
C ASP A 247 -17.99 -2.58 8.33
N ASP A 248 -18.76 -3.08 7.37
CA ASP A 248 -19.05 -2.41 6.10
C ASP A 248 -19.70 -1.04 6.31
N ASP A 249 -20.42 -0.85 7.43
CA ASP A 249 -21.12 0.38 7.80
C ASP A 249 -20.34 1.33 8.72
N ASP A 250 -19.10 0.98 9.09
CA ASP A 250 -18.28 1.83 9.93
C ASP A 250 -17.90 3.14 9.24
N ALA A 251 -18.21 4.25 9.89
CA ALA A 251 -17.65 5.56 9.56
C ALA A 251 -17.26 6.30 10.84
N PHE A 252 -16.11 6.96 10.85
CA PHE A 252 -15.60 7.71 12.00
C PHE A 252 -15.32 6.84 13.24
N VAL A 253 -14.97 5.57 13.05
CA VAL A 253 -14.69 4.62 14.14
C VAL A 253 -13.19 4.48 14.37
N THR A 254 -12.76 4.42 15.63
CA THR A 254 -11.38 4.06 16.00
C THR A 254 -11.37 2.76 16.79
N ARG A 255 -10.62 1.76 16.31
CA ARG A 255 -10.40 0.49 16.97
C ARG A 255 -8.92 0.27 17.24
N ILE A 256 -8.60 -0.17 18.45
CA ILE A 256 -7.23 -0.48 18.87
C ILE A 256 -7.24 -1.80 19.64
N GLY A 257 -6.50 -2.81 19.16
CA GLY A 257 -6.33 -4.07 19.87
C GLY A 257 -6.25 -5.30 18.97
N ILE A 258 -6.79 -6.42 19.44
CA ILE A 258 -6.94 -7.65 18.68
C ILE A 258 -8.41 -8.04 18.79
N SER A 259 -9.09 -8.27 17.66
CA SER A 259 -10.48 -8.74 17.70
C SER A 259 -10.55 -10.23 18.02
N ALA A 260 -11.67 -10.60 18.62
CA ALA A 260 -12.02 -11.92 19.11
C ALA A 260 -12.14 -12.99 18.01
N ILE A 261 -11.04 -13.49 17.44
CA ILE A 261 -11.12 -14.58 16.44
C ILE A 261 -11.22 -15.96 17.11
N ALA A 262 -10.88 -16.05 18.40
CA ALA A 262 -11.02 -17.22 19.25
C ALA A 262 -10.96 -16.80 20.73
N ASP A 263 -11.69 -17.49 21.63
CA ASP A 263 -11.74 -17.26 23.08
C ASP A 263 -10.36 -17.07 23.75
N THR A 264 -9.30 -17.61 23.16
CA THR A 264 -7.94 -17.60 23.68
C THR A 264 -7.07 -16.40 23.26
N LEU A 265 -7.47 -15.59 22.27
CA LEU A 265 -6.65 -14.54 21.65
C LEU A 265 -7.24 -13.12 21.78
N HIS A 266 -7.81 -12.82 22.94
CA HIS A 266 -8.31 -11.48 23.24
C HIS A 266 -7.24 -10.55 23.82
N GLN A 267 -7.31 -9.26 23.47
CA GLN A 267 -6.54 -8.21 24.13
C GLN A 267 -6.90 -8.15 25.63
N LYS A 268 -6.01 -8.59 26.52
CA LYS A 268 -6.30 -8.66 27.97
C LYS A 268 -6.15 -7.32 28.69
N LYS A 269 -5.35 -6.41 28.14
CA LYS A 269 -5.03 -5.10 28.73
C LYS A 269 -4.80 -4.07 27.63
N CYS A 270 -5.30 -2.86 27.84
CA CYS A 270 -4.96 -1.66 27.07
C CYS A 270 -4.34 -0.64 28.04
N PHE A 271 -3.10 -0.22 27.78
CA PHE A 271 -2.43 0.81 28.58
C PHE A 271 -2.28 2.07 27.74
N ILE A 272 -3.03 3.12 28.08
CA ILE A 272 -2.85 4.46 27.51
C ILE A 272 -1.88 5.22 28.41
N GLY A 273 -0.70 5.53 27.89
CA GLY A 273 0.34 6.26 28.62
C GLY A 273 -0.15 7.64 29.08
N GLY A 274 0.29 8.08 30.26
CA GLY A 274 -0.05 9.40 30.81
C GLY A 274 -1.42 9.52 31.50
N ILE A 275 -2.23 8.45 31.54
CA ILE A 275 -3.54 8.45 32.21
C ILE A 275 -3.52 7.60 33.50
N ARG A 276 -2.86 6.43 33.50
CA ARG A 276 -2.89 5.51 34.65
C ARG A 276 -2.07 6.04 35.82
N GLY A 277 -2.71 6.21 36.97
CA GLY A 277 -2.06 6.69 38.21
C GLY A 277 -1.79 8.19 38.22
N VAL A 278 -2.46 8.95 37.34
CA VAL A 278 -2.34 10.40 37.24
C VAL A 278 -3.64 11.04 37.72
N THR A 279 -3.54 11.94 38.71
CA THR A 279 -4.67 12.75 39.18
C THR A 279 -4.85 13.95 38.25
N THR A 280 -6.07 14.22 37.81
CA THR A 280 -6.36 15.33 36.88
C THR A 280 -6.09 16.70 37.51
N GLY A 281 -6.35 16.86 38.81
CA GLY A 281 -6.08 18.09 39.57
C GLY A 281 -6.94 19.31 39.18
N VAL A 282 -7.87 19.14 38.22
CA VAL A 282 -8.77 20.20 37.73
C VAL A 282 -10.20 19.95 38.21
N MET A 283 -10.89 21.03 38.60
CA MET A 283 -12.21 20.96 39.25
C MET A 283 -13.34 20.47 38.33
N ASP A 284 -13.16 20.59 37.01
CA ASP A 284 -14.13 20.23 35.97
C ASP A 284 -13.85 18.87 35.33
N ALA A 285 -12.96 18.06 35.91
CA ALA A 285 -12.73 16.69 35.46
C ALA A 285 -14.00 15.84 35.63
N VAL A 286 -14.42 15.17 34.55
CA VAL A 286 -15.56 14.26 34.56
C VAL A 286 -15.07 12.80 34.50
N PRO A 287 -15.58 11.89 35.34
CA PRO A 287 -15.25 10.48 35.26
C PRO A 287 -15.62 9.89 33.90
N VAL A 288 -14.73 9.08 33.34
CA VAL A 288 -15.00 8.29 32.14
C VAL A 288 -15.75 7.02 32.53
N LEU A 289 -16.80 6.70 31.78
CA LEU A 289 -17.58 5.46 31.90
C LEU A 289 -17.46 4.64 30.61
N ILE A 290 -17.83 3.37 30.70
CA ILE A 290 -17.90 2.45 29.56
C ILE A 290 -19.34 1.95 29.47
N ASP A 291 -19.94 2.01 28.30
CA ASP A 291 -21.30 1.49 28.08
C ASP A 291 -21.31 -0.02 27.77
N SER A 292 -22.50 -0.59 27.53
CA SER A 292 -22.66 -2.00 27.21
C SER A 292 -22.07 -2.41 25.86
N ALA A 293 -21.76 -1.45 24.98
CA ALA A 293 -21.09 -1.69 23.70
C ALA A 293 -19.56 -1.58 23.80
N GLY A 294 -19.02 -1.31 25.01
CA GLY A 294 -17.58 -1.12 25.22
C GLY A 294 -17.08 0.27 24.82
N GLN A 295 -17.98 1.24 24.55
CA GLN A 295 -17.61 2.60 24.19
C GLN A 295 -17.30 3.43 25.43
N LEU A 296 -16.18 4.18 25.38
CA LEU A 296 -15.84 5.17 26.41
C LEU A 296 -16.72 6.42 26.27
N GLY A 297 -17.26 6.91 27.39
CA GLY A 297 -18.11 8.10 27.44
C GLY A 297 -18.03 8.85 28.77
N VAL A 298 -18.93 9.82 28.95
CA VAL A 298 -19.11 10.59 30.20
C VAL A 298 -20.60 10.79 30.49
N THR A 299 -20.98 10.92 31.75
CA THR A 299 -22.38 11.17 32.13
C THR A 299 -22.72 12.65 31.94
N SER A 300 -23.88 12.94 31.35
CA SER A 300 -24.48 14.28 31.34
C SER A 300 -25.77 14.30 32.17
N SER A 301 -26.05 15.41 32.86
CA SER A 301 -27.22 15.54 33.75
C SER A 301 -28.01 16.84 33.52
N SER A 302 -27.70 17.58 32.44
CA SER A 302 -28.38 18.82 32.09
C SER A 302 -29.85 18.57 31.75
N GLU A 303 -30.73 19.47 32.17
CA GLU A 303 -32.16 19.46 31.82
C GLU A 303 -32.40 19.35 30.31
N ARG A 304 -31.51 19.93 29.49
CA ARG A 304 -31.58 19.88 28.01
C ARG A 304 -31.62 18.45 27.43
N PHE A 305 -31.12 17.48 28.18
CA PHE A 305 -31.03 16.07 27.76
C PHE A 305 -32.04 15.18 28.50
N LYS A 306 -33.01 15.78 29.21
CA LYS A 306 -34.01 15.07 30.03
C LYS A 306 -35.43 15.49 29.64
N HIS A 307 -36.38 14.59 29.83
CA HIS A 307 -37.81 14.83 29.69
C HIS A 307 -38.56 14.21 30.88
N ASP A 308 -39.85 14.54 31.04
CA ASP A 308 -40.73 14.01 32.09
C ASP A 308 -40.18 14.13 33.54
N ILE A 309 -39.57 15.28 33.85
CA ILE A 309 -38.97 15.55 35.16
C ILE A 309 -40.07 15.77 36.20
N LYS A 310 -40.16 14.87 37.18
CA LYS A 310 -41.12 14.90 38.29
C LYS A 310 -40.46 14.51 39.62
N PRO A 311 -41.03 14.88 40.78
CA PRO A 311 -40.60 14.37 42.08
C PRO A 311 -40.60 12.83 42.12
N MET A 312 -39.69 12.24 42.92
CA MET A 312 -39.56 10.78 43.01
C MET A 312 -40.65 10.14 43.89
N ASP A 313 -41.26 10.88 44.82
CA ASP A 313 -42.28 10.40 45.76
C ASP A 313 -41.92 9.03 46.35
N LYS A 314 -42.83 8.06 46.34
CA LYS A 314 -42.60 6.70 46.86
C LYS A 314 -41.75 5.79 45.95
N THR A 315 -41.30 6.28 44.80
CA THR A 315 -40.53 5.47 43.85
C THR A 315 -39.19 5.03 44.44
N SER A 316 -38.63 5.82 45.35
CA SER A 316 -37.37 5.51 46.04
C SER A 316 -37.51 4.52 47.20
N GLU A 317 -38.71 4.26 47.74
CA GLU A 317 -38.91 3.35 48.88
C GLU A 317 -38.37 1.93 48.61
N ALA A 318 -38.33 1.52 47.34
CA ALA A 318 -37.77 0.23 46.92
C ALA A 318 -36.30 0.04 47.37
N ILE A 319 -35.51 1.11 47.49
CA ILE A 319 -34.11 1.00 47.91
C ILE A 319 -33.97 0.61 49.39
N LEU A 320 -35.00 0.84 50.22
CA LEU A 320 -34.98 0.50 51.65
C LEU A 320 -34.98 -1.02 51.87
N ALA A 321 -35.40 -1.80 50.86
CA ALA A 321 -35.36 -3.27 50.90
C ALA A 321 -34.00 -3.84 50.45
N LEU A 322 -33.07 -3.00 49.96
CA LEU A 322 -31.74 -3.44 49.53
C LEU A 322 -30.88 -3.82 50.74
N LYS A 323 -30.01 -4.82 50.56
CA LYS A 323 -29.17 -5.38 51.63
C LYS A 323 -27.69 -5.19 51.30
N PRO A 324 -27.01 -4.20 51.91
CA PRO A 324 -25.56 -4.03 51.75
C PRO A 324 -24.77 -5.24 52.26
N VAL A 325 -23.67 -5.55 51.59
CA VAL A 325 -22.78 -6.65 51.93
C VAL A 325 -21.31 -6.22 51.90
N ALA A 326 -20.47 -6.95 52.64
CA ALA A 326 -19.02 -6.89 52.50
C ALA A 326 -18.54 -8.08 51.67
N PHE A 327 -17.61 -7.86 50.74
CA PHE A 327 -17.11 -8.89 49.84
C PHE A 327 -15.65 -8.66 49.43
N HIS A 328 -15.05 -9.69 48.81
CA HIS A 328 -13.74 -9.60 48.16
C HIS A 328 -13.90 -10.00 46.69
N TYR A 329 -13.24 -9.31 45.77
CA TYR A 329 -13.23 -9.73 44.37
C TYR A 329 -12.42 -11.01 44.20
N LYS A 330 -12.91 -11.97 43.40
CA LYS A 330 -12.21 -13.23 43.13
C LYS A 330 -10.79 -13.04 42.56
N SER A 331 -10.57 -11.94 41.83
CA SER A 331 -9.28 -11.58 41.22
C SER A 331 -8.36 -10.77 42.13
N ASP A 332 -8.83 -10.34 43.31
CA ASP A 332 -8.03 -9.50 44.21
C ASP A 332 -7.00 -10.34 44.98
N THR A 333 -5.72 -10.09 44.72
CA THR A 333 -4.60 -10.73 45.43
C THR A 333 -4.23 -10.00 46.72
N THR A 334 -4.74 -8.79 46.95
CA THR A 334 -4.44 -7.97 48.14
C THR A 334 -5.38 -8.24 49.31
N ASN A 335 -6.45 -9.00 49.08
CA ASN A 335 -7.49 -9.35 50.06
C ASN A 335 -8.07 -8.11 50.77
N THR A 336 -8.31 -7.05 50.01
CA THR A 336 -8.84 -5.79 50.50
C THR A 336 -10.38 -5.87 50.55
N PRO A 337 -11.02 -5.71 51.73
CA PRO A 337 -12.48 -5.80 51.82
C PRO A 337 -13.15 -4.65 51.07
N GLN A 338 -14.17 -4.98 50.28
CA GLN A 338 -15.03 -4.05 49.55
C GLN A 338 -16.45 -4.08 50.12
N PHE A 339 -17.20 -3.00 49.91
CA PHE A 339 -18.57 -2.85 50.42
C PHE A 339 -19.49 -2.43 49.27
N GLY A 340 -20.68 -3.02 49.21
CA GLY A 340 -21.63 -2.71 48.14
C GLY A 340 -22.88 -3.59 48.17
N LEU A 341 -23.46 -3.78 46.99
CA LEU A 341 -24.66 -4.57 46.74
C LEU A 341 -24.37 -5.71 45.74
N ILE A 342 -25.11 -6.80 45.84
CA ILE A 342 -25.07 -7.90 44.86
C ILE A 342 -26.14 -7.64 43.79
N ALA A 343 -25.73 -7.54 42.53
CA ALA A 343 -26.61 -7.12 41.43
C ALA A 343 -27.84 -8.03 41.27
N GLU A 344 -27.68 -9.34 41.44
CA GLU A 344 -28.77 -10.30 41.37
C GLU A 344 -29.81 -10.10 42.49
N GLN A 345 -29.36 -9.67 43.68
CA GLN A 345 -30.27 -9.35 44.79
C GLN A 345 -30.98 -8.02 44.56
N VAL A 346 -30.28 -7.03 44.00
CA VAL A 346 -30.88 -5.75 43.60
C VAL A 346 -31.98 -5.97 42.57
N ALA A 347 -31.73 -6.81 41.56
CA ALA A 347 -32.69 -7.09 40.49
C ALA A 347 -34.01 -7.73 41.00
N GLN A 348 -33.98 -8.47 42.13
CA GLN A 348 -35.18 -9.02 42.75
C GLN A 348 -36.05 -7.95 43.43
N VAL A 349 -35.42 -6.87 43.90
CA VAL A 349 -36.10 -5.76 44.57
C VAL A 349 -36.57 -4.74 43.54
N ASN A 350 -35.69 -4.33 42.63
CA ASN A 350 -36.00 -3.44 41.52
C ASN A 350 -35.10 -3.76 40.31
N PRO A 351 -35.65 -4.35 39.23
CA PRO A 351 -34.89 -4.72 38.05
C PRO A 351 -34.36 -3.52 37.24
N ASP A 352 -34.89 -2.31 37.43
CA ASP A 352 -34.46 -1.11 36.69
C ASP A 352 -33.13 -0.54 37.24
N LEU A 353 -32.66 -1.05 38.38
CA LEU A 353 -31.42 -0.64 39.05
C LEU A 353 -30.21 -1.50 38.68
N VAL A 354 -30.34 -2.40 37.70
CA VAL A 354 -29.22 -3.22 37.21
C VAL A 354 -28.99 -3.00 35.72
N VAL A 355 -27.74 -3.16 35.31
CA VAL A 355 -27.34 -3.23 33.91
C VAL A 355 -27.10 -4.69 33.56
N ARG A 356 -27.52 -5.07 32.35
CA ARG A 356 -27.28 -6.40 31.79
C ARG A 356 -26.17 -6.35 30.74
N ASP A 357 -25.44 -7.44 30.61
CA ASP A 357 -24.46 -7.61 29.53
C ASP A 357 -25.16 -7.88 28.18
N PRO A 358 -24.42 -7.96 27.06
CA PRO A 358 -25.00 -8.24 25.74
C PRO A 358 -25.75 -9.58 25.66
N ASP A 359 -25.45 -10.55 26.53
CA ASP A 359 -26.14 -11.85 26.61
C ASP A 359 -27.40 -11.81 27.50
N GLY A 360 -27.73 -10.63 28.04
CA GLY A 360 -28.90 -10.40 28.89
C GLY A 360 -28.71 -10.83 30.35
N GLN A 361 -27.50 -11.24 30.76
CA GLN A 361 -27.20 -11.60 32.15
C GLN A 361 -27.01 -10.35 33.00
N ILE A 362 -27.35 -10.44 34.28
CA ILE A 362 -27.17 -9.33 35.22
C ILE A 362 -25.66 -9.09 35.39
N TYR A 363 -25.22 -7.87 35.12
CA TYR A 363 -23.80 -7.54 35.06
C TYR A 363 -23.36 -6.64 36.21
N THR A 364 -24.06 -5.53 36.45
CA THR A 364 -23.69 -4.57 37.51
C THR A 364 -24.89 -3.79 38.04
N VAL A 365 -24.71 -3.13 39.19
CA VAL A 365 -25.70 -2.24 39.80
C VAL A 365 -25.49 -0.81 39.30
N ARG A 366 -26.59 -0.12 39.03
CA ARG A 366 -26.64 1.32 38.75
C ARG A 366 -26.49 2.13 40.03
N TYR A 367 -25.28 2.11 40.60
CA TYR A 367 -24.99 2.79 41.87
C TYR A 367 -25.29 4.29 41.83
N GLU A 368 -25.17 4.93 40.67
CA GLU A 368 -25.54 6.33 40.48
C GLU A 368 -27.03 6.60 40.71
N ALA A 369 -27.90 5.68 40.28
CA ALA A 369 -29.34 5.76 40.49
C ALA A 369 -29.68 5.51 41.96
N VAL A 370 -29.06 4.50 42.57
CA VAL A 370 -29.24 4.19 44.00
C VAL A 370 -28.89 5.39 44.87
N ASN A 371 -27.74 6.03 44.62
CA ASN A 371 -27.29 7.19 45.39
C ASN A 371 -28.24 8.38 45.25
N ALA A 372 -28.78 8.63 44.06
CA ALA A 372 -29.76 9.70 43.83
C ALA A 372 -31.10 9.41 44.52
N MET A 373 -31.58 8.16 44.46
CA MET A 373 -32.82 7.74 45.13
C MET A 373 -32.68 7.78 46.65
N LEU A 374 -31.50 7.44 47.17
CA LEU A 374 -31.19 7.50 48.61
C LEU A 374 -31.37 8.90 49.18
N LEU A 375 -31.02 9.94 48.40
CA LEU A 375 -31.23 11.33 48.82
C LEU A 375 -32.71 11.62 49.09
N ASN A 376 -33.64 11.08 48.29
CA ASN A 376 -35.08 11.32 48.46
C ASN A 376 -35.63 10.74 49.76
N GLU A 377 -35.03 9.67 50.28
CA GLU A 377 -35.46 9.03 51.54
C GLU A 377 -34.92 9.75 52.80
N PHE A 378 -33.99 10.70 52.62
CA PHE A 378 -33.41 11.49 53.71
C PHE A 378 -33.87 12.95 53.74
N LEU A 379 -34.66 13.38 52.75
CA LEU A 379 -35.29 14.70 52.65
C LEU A 379 -36.69 14.68 53.24
#